data_AF-A0A415RRQ4-F1
#
_entry.id   AF-A0A415RRQ4-F1
#
_cell.length_a   1.000
_cell.length_b   1.000
_cell.length_c   1.000
_cell.angle_alpha   90.00
_cell.angle_beta   90.00
_cell.angle_gamma   90.00
#
_symmetry.space_group_name_H-M   'P 1'
#
loop_
_entity.id
_entity.type
_entity.pdbx_description
1 polymer ?
#
loop_
_entity_poly.entity_id
_entity_poly.type
_entity_poly.pdbx_seq_one_letter_code
_entity_poly.pdbx_strand_id
1 'polypeptide(L)'
;MIFKRLIKRFQHRHIKEIILVDSENVGYEIAKNIPKTTLVYMFVSDIYVKDKLIEYTQYKNIKIIDISSIRSRFYTKNAMDFCLMAKLTETVTCFSNKVKIVVCSKDKGYDPGIYFLKERYQDMDILRYPGSLYFYYCDLNADLVKILQNTTHEVRELVSRNSNMETLKMLLPKSQRKIFIIEEYTNLVGMVKTYVELDVYTMQYEVHYSGNLVLSTKSRDEAFEGFYHYQEKLHHIYDKYQTHEKFKKSNELQIRQYIEEADLKKLPLEQCLIKHLGATIGHQKYVQYNQIRC
;
A
#
# COMPACT_ATOMS: atom_id res chain seq x y z
N MET A 1 -3.85 40.26 21.93
CA MET A 1 -3.21 39.04 21.37
C MET A 1 -3.58 37.76 22.14
N ILE A 2 -3.63 37.79 23.47
CA ILE A 2 -3.97 36.63 24.34
C ILE A 2 -5.38 36.08 24.10
N PHE A 3 -6.38 36.94 23.92
CA PHE A 3 -7.78 36.53 23.72
C PHE A 3 -8.00 35.73 22.42
N LYS A 4 -7.37 36.14 21.30
CA LYS A 4 -7.41 35.40 20.03
C LYS A 4 -6.75 34.01 20.14
N ARG A 5 -5.69 33.88 20.95
CA ARG A 5 -5.02 32.59 21.20
C ARG A 5 -5.91 31.64 22.01
N LEU A 6 -6.58 32.15 23.05
CA LEU A 6 -7.54 31.38 23.85
C LEU A 6 -8.72 30.87 23.03
N ILE A 7 -9.29 31.71 22.16
CA ILE A 7 -10.39 31.30 21.27
C ILE A 7 -9.95 30.19 20.31
N LYS A 8 -8.77 30.31 19.68
CA LYS A 8 -8.23 29.24 18.81
C LYS A 8 -8.00 27.94 19.59
N ARG A 9 -7.48 28.01 20.82
CA ARG A 9 -7.33 26.82 21.68
C ARG A 9 -8.65 26.12 21.94
N PHE A 10 -9.70 26.87 22.25
CA PHE A 10 -11.03 26.32 22.47
C PHE A 10 -11.64 25.72 21.19
N GLN A 11 -11.53 26.43 20.06
CA GLN A 11 -12.05 25.97 18.76
C GLN A 11 -11.39 24.66 18.30
N HIS A 12 -10.11 24.47 18.63
CA HIS A 12 -9.32 23.32 18.18
C HIS A 12 -9.00 22.31 19.29
N ARG A 13 -9.76 22.27 20.39
CA ARG A 13 -9.53 21.33 21.51
C ARG A 13 -9.53 19.84 21.13
N HIS A 14 -10.17 19.50 20.01
CA HIS A 14 -10.27 18.14 19.49
C HIS A 14 -9.07 17.75 18.60
N ILE A 15 -8.25 18.73 18.22
CA ILE A 15 -7.09 18.52 17.36
C ILE A 15 -5.97 17.89 18.18
N LYS A 16 -5.44 16.78 17.68
CA LYS A 16 -4.31 16.03 18.26
C LYS A 16 -3.05 16.16 17.41
N GLU A 17 -3.20 16.49 16.13
CA GLU A 17 -2.10 16.59 15.19
C GLU A 17 -2.30 17.77 14.23
N ILE A 18 -1.21 18.46 13.90
CA ILE A 18 -1.18 19.53 12.91
C ILE A 18 -0.09 19.23 11.90
N ILE A 19 -0.43 19.30 10.62
CA ILE A 19 0.52 19.06 9.54
C ILE A 19 0.67 20.30 8.69
N LEU A 20 1.91 20.76 8.50
CA LEU A 20 2.28 21.85 7.61
C LEU A 20 2.94 21.22 6.38
N VAL A 21 2.33 21.39 5.21
CA VAL A 21 2.77 20.72 3.98
C VAL A 21 3.40 21.74 3.04
N ASP A 22 4.66 21.51 2.72
CA ASP A 22 5.41 22.20 1.69
C ASP A 22 5.12 21.57 0.32
N SER A 23 4.01 21.98 -0.30
CA SER A 23 3.53 21.28 -1.50
C SER A 23 4.44 21.45 -2.72
N GLU A 24 5.30 22.47 -2.75
CA GLU A 24 6.30 22.63 -3.81
C GLU A 24 7.34 21.52 -3.76
N ASN A 25 7.72 21.12 -2.55
CA ASN A 25 8.78 20.15 -2.33
C ASN A 25 8.26 18.70 -2.35
N VAL A 26 7.06 18.47 -1.82
CA VAL A 26 6.51 17.12 -1.62
C VAL A 26 5.27 16.79 -2.43
N GLY A 27 4.79 17.71 -3.27
CA GLY A 27 3.58 17.53 -4.06
C GLY A 27 2.29 17.84 -3.30
N TYR A 28 1.16 17.62 -3.98
CA TYR A 28 -0.17 18.09 -3.57
C TYR A 28 -1.17 16.95 -3.32
N GLU A 29 -0.72 15.70 -3.34
CA GLU A 29 -1.56 14.54 -3.06
C GLU A 29 -2.00 14.50 -1.60
N ILE A 30 -3.31 14.36 -1.39
CA ILE A 30 -3.92 14.24 -0.05
C ILE A 30 -4.44 12.82 0.12
N ALA A 31 -4.14 12.19 1.27
CA ALA A 31 -4.74 10.92 1.63
C ALA A 31 -6.26 11.05 1.79
N LYS A 32 -7.04 10.10 1.26
CA LYS A 32 -8.52 10.14 1.33
C LYS A 32 -9.08 10.08 2.76
N ASN A 33 -8.32 9.54 3.72
CA ASN A 33 -8.75 9.26 5.09
C ASN A 33 -7.90 9.98 6.14
N ILE A 34 -7.86 11.31 6.12
CA ILE A 34 -7.20 12.09 7.17
C ILE A 34 -8.10 12.10 8.42
N PRO A 35 -7.57 11.76 9.62
CA PRO A 35 -8.34 11.81 10.85
C PRO A 35 -8.97 13.18 11.09
N LYS A 36 -10.22 13.21 11.58
CA LYS A 36 -10.90 14.48 11.93
C LYS A 36 -10.21 15.25 13.05
N THR A 37 -9.34 14.58 13.80
CA THR A 37 -8.49 15.17 14.85
C THR A 37 -7.18 15.76 14.29
N THR A 38 -6.96 15.73 12.98
CA THR A 38 -5.79 16.31 12.33
C THR A 38 -6.17 17.56 11.57
N LEU A 39 -5.46 18.66 11.82
CA LEU A 39 -5.56 19.89 11.04
C LEU A 39 -4.39 20.01 10.06
N VAL A 40 -4.69 20.06 8.77
CA VAL A 40 -3.69 20.17 7.70
C VAL A 40 -3.67 21.59 7.16
N TYR A 41 -2.48 22.19 7.08
CA TYR A 41 -2.20 23.43 6.36
C TYR A 41 -1.34 23.12 5.15
N MET A 42 -1.93 23.19 3.97
CA MET A 42 -1.24 22.92 2.71
C MET A 42 -0.92 24.24 2.02
N PHE A 43 0.36 24.54 1.92
CA PHE A 43 0.83 25.79 1.32
C PHE A 43 0.99 25.60 -0.17
N VAL A 44 0.42 26.52 -0.96
CA VAL A 44 0.48 26.49 -2.42
C VAL A 44 0.93 27.85 -2.95
N SER A 45 1.83 27.84 -3.91
CA SER A 45 2.38 29.05 -4.55
C SER A 45 1.97 29.21 -6.01
N ASP A 46 1.39 28.15 -6.60
CA ASP A 46 0.91 28.11 -7.98
C ASP A 46 -0.62 28.19 -8.00
N ILE A 47 -1.13 29.16 -8.76
CA ILE A 47 -2.56 29.41 -8.90
C ILE A 47 -3.29 28.25 -9.57
N TYR A 48 -2.64 27.50 -10.46
CA TYR A 48 -3.23 26.35 -11.15
C TYR A 48 -3.34 25.12 -10.25
N VAL A 49 -2.51 25.02 -9.21
CA VAL A 49 -2.57 23.94 -8.21
C VAL A 49 -3.76 24.14 -7.27
N LYS A 50 -4.16 25.39 -7.02
CA LYS A 50 -5.33 25.72 -6.19
C LYS A 50 -6.61 25.11 -6.75
N ASP A 51 -6.80 25.17 -8.07
CA ASP A 51 -8.00 24.65 -8.73
C ASP A 51 -8.10 23.12 -8.60
N LYS A 52 -6.95 22.43 -8.67
CA LYS A 52 -6.87 20.97 -8.44
C LYS A 52 -7.23 20.56 -7.01
N LEU A 53 -7.13 21.49 -6.06
CA LEU A 53 -7.36 21.23 -4.65
C LEU A 53 -8.73 21.70 -4.15
N ILE A 54 -9.56 22.25 -5.03
CA ILE A 54 -10.91 22.74 -4.69
C ILE A 54 -11.75 21.64 -4.03
N GLU A 55 -11.67 20.40 -4.50
CA GLU A 55 -12.42 19.28 -3.93
C GLU A 55 -12.10 19.03 -2.45
N TYR A 56 -10.91 19.43 -1.97
CA TYR A 56 -10.51 19.25 -0.58
C TYR A 56 -10.92 20.40 0.33
N THR A 57 -11.37 21.53 -0.23
CA THR A 57 -11.80 22.70 0.56
C THR A 57 -13.07 22.42 1.38
N GLN A 58 -13.85 21.41 0.99
CA GLN A 58 -15.03 20.96 1.75
C GLN A 58 -14.65 20.35 3.11
N TYR A 59 -13.43 19.81 3.26
CA TYR A 59 -12.97 19.23 4.51
C TYR A 59 -12.56 20.32 5.48
N LYS A 60 -13.33 20.50 6.56
CA LYS A 60 -13.09 21.56 7.56
C LYS A 60 -11.70 21.51 8.18
N ASN A 61 -11.07 20.34 8.21
CA ASN A 61 -9.77 20.09 8.80
C ASN A 61 -8.60 20.20 7.80
N ILE A 62 -8.87 20.55 6.54
CA ILE A 62 -7.84 20.88 5.55
C ILE A 62 -7.93 22.36 5.22
N LYS A 63 -6.79 23.06 5.23
CA LYS A 63 -6.68 24.50 4.98
C LYS A 63 -5.64 24.74 3.90
N ILE A 64 -6.08 25.26 2.76
CA ILE A 64 -5.19 25.69 1.68
C ILE A 64 -4.70 27.10 2.01
N ILE A 65 -3.39 27.27 2.05
CA ILE A 65 -2.73 28.55 2.28
C ILE A 65 -2.08 28.98 0.98
N ASP A 66 -2.76 29.90 0.29
CA ASP A 66 -2.31 30.46 -0.97
C ASP A 66 -1.29 31.59 -0.73
N ILE A 67 -0.05 31.35 -1.16
CA ILE A 67 1.06 32.31 -1.06
C ILE A 67 1.50 32.87 -2.42
N SER A 68 0.75 32.59 -3.49
CA SER A 68 1.08 33.02 -4.86
C SER A 68 1.30 34.53 -4.95
N SER A 69 0.43 35.32 -4.31
CA SER A 69 0.53 36.78 -4.26
C SER A 69 1.75 37.30 -3.50
N ILE A 70 2.20 36.59 -2.46
CA ILE A 70 3.40 36.94 -1.70
C ILE A 70 4.63 36.66 -2.57
N ARG A 71 4.66 35.48 -3.21
CA ARG A 71 5.75 35.08 -4.10
C ARG A 71 5.92 36.03 -5.27
N SER A 72 4.83 36.40 -5.94
CA SER A 72 4.86 37.31 -7.09
C SER A 72 5.28 38.73 -6.71
N ARG A 73 4.86 39.21 -5.52
CA ARG A 73 5.21 40.55 -5.05
C ARG A 73 6.69 40.72 -4.67
N PHE A 74 7.29 39.70 -4.05
CA PHE A 74 8.65 39.80 -3.51
C PHE A 74 9.70 39.03 -4.31
N TYR A 75 9.31 38.32 -5.38
CA TYR A 75 10.18 37.58 -6.30
C TYR A 75 11.23 36.68 -5.61
N THR A 76 10.90 36.13 -4.45
CA THR A 76 11.83 35.29 -3.67
C THR A 76 11.50 33.82 -3.82
N LYS A 77 12.54 33.01 -4.04
CA LYS A 77 12.43 31.55 -4.12
C LYS A 77 12.09 30.91 -2.77
N ASN A 78 12.37 31.59 -1.67
CA ASN A 78 12.19 31.05 -0.30
C ASN A 78 10.89 31.52 0.35
N ALA A 79 9.95 32.09 -0.43
CA ALA A 79 8.68 32.59 0.09
C ALA A 79 7.90 31.49 0.85
N MET A 80 7.97 30.26 0.32
CA MET A 80 7.37 29.07 0.92
C MET A 80 7.93 28.82 2.33
N ASP A 81 9.25 28.71 2.43
CA ASP A 81 9.95 28.43 3.69
C ASP A 81 9.62 29.46 4.76
N PHE A 82 9.65 30.75 4.39
CA PHE A 82 9.32 31.83 5.33
C PHE A 82 7.86 31.79 5.79
N CYS A 83 6.91 31.57 4.87
CA CYS A 83 5.49 31.50 5.22
C CYS A 83 5.18 30.28 6.10
N LEU A 84 5.77 29.13 5.78
CA LEU A 84 5.61 27.89 6.54
C LEU A 84 6.23 28.04 7.94
N MET A 85 7.44 28.59 8.05
CA MET A 85 8.09 28.84 9.35
C MET A 85 7.34 29.87 10.22
N ALA A 86 6.78 30.92 9.60
CA ALA A 86 5.92 31.86 10.30
C ALA A 86 4.67 31.16 10.86
N LYS A 87 4.05 30.28 10.06
CA LYS A 87 2.89 29.49 10.49
C LYS A 87 3.23 28.46 11.55
N LEU A 88 4.38 27.79 11.43
CA LEU A 88 4.89 26.87 12.45
C LEU A 88 5.03 27.58 13.79
N THR A 89 5.65 28.76 13.79
CA THR A 89 5.79 29.60 14.99
C THR A 89 4.44 30.01 15.56
N GLU A 90 3.48 30.44 14.71
CA GLU A 90 2.11 30.74 15.15
C GLU A 90 1.47 29.52 15.82
N THR A 91 1.59 28.35 15.19
CA THR A 91 1.01 27.09 15.65
C THR A 91 1.57 26.70 17.00
N VAL A 92 2.90 26.75 17.16
CA VAL A 92 3.56 26.44 18.42
C VAL A 92 3.08 27.35 19.56
N THR A 93 2.87 28.64 19.29
CA THR A 93 2.40 29.59 20.32
C THR A 93 0.90 29.51 20.63
N CYS A 94 0.10 28.90 19.75
CA CYS A 94 -1.35 28.88 19.87
C CYS A 94 -1.87 27.55 20.42
N PHE A 95 -1.23 26.43 20.13
CA PHE A 95 -1.73 25.11 20.52
C PHE A 95 -1.17 24.66 21.88
N SER A 96 -1.70 23.55 22.41
CA SER A 96 -1.18 22.92 23.63
C SER A 96 -0.04 21.97 23.30
N ASN A 97 0.83 21.69 24.26
CA ASN A 97 1.91 20.70 24.15
C ASN A 97 1.48 19.27 23.83
N LYS A 98 0.21 18.92 24.05
CA LYS A 98 -0.36 17.62 23.66
C LYS A 98 -0.56 17.42 22.16
N VAL A 99 -0.35 18.46 21.34
CA VAL A 99 -0.55 18.41 19.90
C VAL A 99 0.77 18.13 19.21
N LYS A 100 0.81 17.07 18.40
CA LYS A 100 1.93 16.78 17.52
C LYS A 100 1.91 17.72 16.31
N ILE A 101 3.05 18.30 15.97
CA ILE A 101 3.21 19.18 14.81
C ILE A 101 4.21 18.57 13.84
N VAL A 102 3.79 18.33 12.61
CA VAL A 102 4.62 17.73 11.56
C VAL A 102 4.79 18.71 10.41
N VAL A 103 6.03 18.89 9.96
CA VAL A 103 6.37 19.58 8.72
C VAL A 103 6.66 18.53 7.65
N CYS A 104 5.79 18.39 6.66
CA CYS A 104 6.01 17.52 5.50
C CYS A 104 6.82 18.29 4.44
N SER A 105 8.13 18.04 4.39
CA SER A 105 9.05 18.59 3.39
C SER A 105 10.30 17.72 3.30
N LYS A 106 10.87 17.50 2.09
CA LYS A 106 12.19 16.88 1.92
C LYS A 106 13.33 17.85 2.23
N ASP A 107 13.06 19.16 2.30
CA ASP A 107 14.10 20.15 2.61
C ASP A 107 14.55 20.07 4.07
N LYS A 108 15.85 19.84 4.28
CA LYS A 108 16.46 19.85 5.62
C LYS A 108 16.63 21.26 6.18
N GLY A 109 16.42 22.30 5.39
CA GLY A 109 16.45 23.70 5.81
C GLY A 109 15.47 24.04 6.94
N TYR A 110 14.43 23.24 7.14
CA TYR A 110 13.49 23.38 8.26
C TYR A 110 14.04 22.85 9.60
N ASP A 111 15.00 21.92 9.58
CA ASP A 111 15.51 21.25 10.79
C ASP A 111 16.09 22.25 11.83
N PRO A 112 16.91 23.26 11.45
CA PRO A 112 17.38 24.28 12.39
C PRO A 112 16.26 25.09 13.04
N GLY A 113 15.23 25.47 12.26
CA GLY A 113 14.09 26.22 12.77
C GLY A 113 13.24 25.41 13.75
N ILE A 114 13.04 24.11 13.44
CA ILE A 114 12.37 23.16 14.34
C ILE A 114 13.18 22.98 15.63
N TYR A 115 14.51 22.82 15.52
CA TYR A 115 15.40 22.69 16.67
C TYR A 115 15.31 23.93 17.57
N PHE A 116 15.41 25.13 17.01
CA PHE A 116 15.26 26.39 17.75
C PHE A 116 13.92 26.50 18.49
N LEU A 117 12.82 26.08 17.85
CA LEU A 117 11.50 26.08 18.48
C LEU A 117 11.41 25.04 19.61
N LYS A 118 12.03 23.87 19.46
CA LYS A 118 12.10 22.86 20.54
C LYS A 118 12.86 23.37 21.76
N GLU A 119 13.99 24.06 21.57
CA GLU A 119 14.73 24.64 22.69
C GLU A 119 13.90 25.64 23.49
N ARG A 120 13.06 26.42 22.80
CA ARG A 120 12.21 27.45 23.42
C ARG A 120 10.89 26.91 23.97
N TYR A 121 10.38 25.82 23.41
CA TYR A 121 9.10 25.19 23.76
C TYR A 121 9.28 23.69 23.96
N GLN A 122 10.02 23.32 25.01
CA GLN A 122 10.57 21.97 25.24
C GLN A 122 9.52 20.85 25.28
N ASP A 123 8.29 21.14 25.68
CA ASP A 123 7.22 20.13 25.77
C ASP A 123 6.49 19.87 24.43
N MET A 124 6.82 20.60 23.36
CA MET A 124 6.13 20.48 22.08
C MET A 124 6.74 19.36 21.23
N ASP A 125 5.89 18.43 20.78
CA ASP A 125 6.28 17.42 19.78
C ASP A 125 6.23 18.04 18.38
N ILE A 126 7.40 18.43 17.86
CA ILE A 126 7.57 19.02 16.54
C ILE A 126 8.55 18.16 15.73
N LEU A 127 8.24 17.80 14.49
CA LEU A 127 9.20 17.08 13.65
C LEU A 127 9.05 17.42 12.18
N ARG A 128 10.10 17.14 11.40
CA ARG A 128 10.04 17.12 9.95
C ARG A 128 9.86 15.68 9.47
N TYR A 129 8.91 15.47 8.58
CA TYR A 129 8.71 14.23 7.84
C TYR A 129 9.18 14.43 6.39
N PRO A 130 10.14 13.62 5.89
CA PRO A 130 10.77 13.81 4.58
C PRO A 130 9.93 13.23 3.42
N GLY A 131 8.64 13.54 3.36
CA GLY A 131 7.71 12.98 2.35
C GLY A 131 6.41 13.76 2.23
N SER A 132 5.55 13.33 1.30
CA SER A 132 4.24 13.96 1.05
C SER A 132 3.25 13.67 2.17
N LEU A 133 2.18 14.47 2.24
CA LEU A 133 1.07 14.22 3.16
C LEU A 133 0.42 12.85 2.92
N TYR A 134 0.30 12.45 1.65
CA TYR A 134 -0.17 11.13 1.27
C TYR A 134 0.69 10.04 1.92
N PHE A 135 2.02 10.10 1.76
CA PHE A 135 2.92 9.12 2.35
C PHE A 135 2.94 9.19 3.88
N TYR A 136 2.84 10.36 4.51
CA TYR A 136 2.80 10.47 5.98
C TYR A 136 1.68 9.62 6.61
N TYR A 137 0.52 9.53 5.95
CA TYR A 137 -0.59 8.69 6.41
C TYR A 137 -0.55 7.27 5.86
N CYS A 138 0.09 7.05 4.71
CA CYS A 138 0.27 5.72 4.17
C CYS A 138 1.45 4.96 4.79
N ASP A 139 2.42 5.64 5.41
CA ASP A 139 3.53 5.08 6.19
C ASP A 139 3.07 4.36 7.47
N LEU A 140 1.78 4.44 7.83
CA LEU A 140 1.16 3.55 8.82
C LEU A 140 0.92 2.13 8.25
N ASN A 141 0.98 1.95 6.94
CA ASN A 141 0.90 0.64 6.31
C ASN A 141 2.26 -0.06 6.43
N ALA A 142 2.36 -1.00 7.37
CA ALA A 142 3.58 -1.75 7.65
C ALA A 142 4.12 -2.51 6.42
N ASP A 143 3.24 -2.95 5.50
CA ASP A 143 3.66 -3.61 4.27
C ASP A 143 4.29 -2.60 3.30
N LEU A 144 3.70 -1.41 3.12
CA LEU A 144 4.31 -0.33 2.32
C LEU A 144 5.69 0.05 2.84
N VAL A 145 5.85 0.19 4.16
CA VAL A 145 7.14 0.52 4.77
C VAL A 145 8.18 -0.57 4.46
N LYS A 146 7.81 -1.86 4.58
CA LYS A 146 8.70 -2.97 4.21
C LYS A 146 9.08 -2.94 2.74
N ILE A 147 8.12 -2.66 1.85
CA ILE A 147 8.35 -2.51 0.41
C ILE A 147 9.38 -1.40 0.20
N LEU A 148 9.13 -0.20 0.71
CA LEU A 148 10.02 0.96 0.53
C LEU A 148 11.41 0.74 1.15
N GLN A 149 11.52 0.04 2.28
CA GLN A 149 12.81 -0.31 2.88
C GLN A 149 13.65 -1.26 2.01
N ASN A 150 12.98 -2.19 1.33
CA ASN A 150 13.65 -3.17 0.48
C ASN A 150 13.86 -2.67 -0.96
N THR A 151 13.38 -1.47 -1.30
CA THR A 151 13.55 -0.87 -2.64
C THR A 151 14.87 -0.10 -2.77
N THR A 152 15.49 -0.22 -3.94
CA THR A 152 16.62 0.62 -4.32
C THR A 152 16.18 2.08 -4.51
N HIS A 153 17.15 3.00 -4.60
CA HIS A 153 16.85 4.40 -4.84
C HIS A 153 16.11 4.62 -6.17
N GLU A 154 16.51 3.88 -7.21
CA GLU A 154 15.93 3.98 -8.55
C GLU A 154 14.45 3.59 -8.56
N VAL A 155 14.07 2.53 -7.84
CA VAL A 155 12.66 2.10 -7.74
C VAL A 155 11.83 3.15 -6.99
N ARG A 156 12.35 3.75 -5.92
CA ARG A 156 11.65 4.82 -5.19
C ARG A 156 11.44 6.07 -6.03
N GLU A 157 12.42 6.41 -6.85
CA GLU A 157 12.31 7.51 -7.78
C GLU A 157 11.25 7.25 -8.85
N LEU A 158 11.19 6.02 -9.38
CA LEU A 158 10.14 5.62 -10.31
C LEU A 158 8.75 5.66 -9.64
N VAL A 159 8.61 5.16 -8.42
CA VAL A 159 7.35 5.25 -7.66
C VAL A 159 6.92 6.71 -7.49
N SER A 160 7.87 7.62 -7.21
CA SER A 160 7.57 9.05 -7.01
C SER A 160 7.18 9.80 -8.28
N ARG A 161 7.60 9.31 -9.46
CA ARG A 161 7.39 9.97 -10.76
C ARG A 161 6.16 9.46 -11.52
N ASN A 162 5.63 8.31 -11.14
CA ASN A 162 4.47 7.69 -11.77
C ASN A 162 3.20 7.95 -10.96
N SER A 163 2.04 7.70 -11.56
CA SER A 163 0.73 7.97 -10.94
C SER A 163 -0.12 6.72 -10.66
N ASN A 164 0.31 5.56 -11.13
CA ASN A 164 -0.42 4.30 -10.95
C ASN A 164 0.50 3.07 -11.11
N MET A 165 0.03 1.90 -10.63
CA MET A 165 0.78 0.64 -10.66
C MET A 165 1.05 0.12 -12.07
N GLU A 166 0.13 0.29 -13.01
CA GLU A 166 0.27 -0.24 -14.36
C GLU A 166 1.45 0.41 -15.10
N THR A 167 1.50 1.75 -15.07
CA THR A 167 2.60 2.52 -15.68
C THR A 167 3.92 2.25 -14.98
N LEU A 168 3.91 2.15 -13.64
CA LEU A 168 5.10 1.79 -12.86
C LEU A 168 5.63 0.40 -13.26
N LYS A 169 4.75 -0.60 -13.33
CA LYS A 169 5.14 -1.98 -13.69
C LYS A 169 5.69 -2.05 -15.11
N MET A 170 5.18 -1.27 -16.06
CA MET A 170 5.75 -1.23 -17.42
C MET A 170 7.22 -0.81 -17.43
N LEU A 171 7.61 0.09 -16.53
CA LEU A 171 8.98 0.60 -16.41
C LEU A 171 9.89 -0.31 -15.58
N LEU A 172 9.31 -1.09 -14.65
CA LEU A 172 10.08 -1.98 -13.78
C LEU A 172 10.40 -3.33 -14.45
N PRO A 173 11.65 -3.83 -14.33
CA PRO A 173 11.99 -5.21 -14.64
C PRO A 173 11.13 -6.22 -13.87
N LYS A 174 10.84 -7.38 -14.47
CA LYS A 174 10.03 -8.44 -13.83
C LYS A 174 10.55 -8.86 -12.45
N SER A 175 11.87 -8.88 -12.26
CA SER A 175 12.50 -9.20 -10.97
C SER A 175 12.16 -8.18 -9.88
N GLN A 176 12.07 -6.89 -10.23
CA GLN A 176 11.77 -5.81 -9.31
C GLN A 176 10.27 -5.70 -9.00
N ARG A 177 9.38 -6.09 -9.93
CA ARG A 177 7.91 -6.06 -9.68
C ARG A 177 7.49 -6.91 -8.48
N LYS A 178 8.23 -7.98 -8.18
CA LYS A 178 7.96 -8.85 -7.03
C LYS A 178 8.03 -8.12 -5.69
N ILE A 179 8.68 -6.96 -5.63
CA ILE A 179 8.78 -6.19 -4.39
C ILE A 179 7.42 -5.73 -3.86
N PHE A 180 6.40 -5.61 -4.72
CA PHE A 180 5.05 -5.24 -4.30
C PHE A 180 4.21 -6.42 -3.85
N ILE A 181 4.70 -7.65 -4.04
CA ILE A 181 4.05 -8.86 -3.56
C ILE A 181 4.37 -9.03 -2.07
N ILE A 182 3.33 -9.03 -1.26
CA ILE A 182 3.42 -9.13 0.21
C ILE A 182 3.52 -10.59 0.64
N GLU A 183 2.79 -11.47 -0.04
CA GLU A 183 2.75 -12.90 0.24
C GLU A 183 2.50 -13.66 -1.06
N GLU A 184 3.17 -14.81 -1.23
CA GLU A 184 3.05 -15.65 -2.44
C GLU A 184 3.02 -17.13 -2.04
N TYR A 185 2.04 -17.85 -2.56
CA TYR A 185 2.00 -19.31 -2.47
C TYR A 185 1.98 -19.92 -3.87
N THR A 186 2.79 -20.97 -4.05
CA THR A 186 2.80 -21.79 -5.26
C THR A 186 2.48 -23.23 -4.89
N ASN A 187 1.38 -23.77 -5.42
CA ASN A 187 1.14 -25.21 -5.32
C ASN A 187 2.10 -25.94 -6.26
N LEU A 188 3.00 -26.75 -5.71
CA LEU A 188 4.06 -27.41 -6.49
C LEU A 188 3.52 -28.52 -7.40
N VAL A 189 2.33 -29.05 -7.13
CA VAL A 189 1.72 -30.10 -7.96
C VAL A 189 1.09 -29.50 -9.22
N GLY A 190 0.30 -28.44 -9.07
CA GLY A 190 -0.33 -27.73 -10.19
C GLY A 190 0.58 -26.70 -10.89
N MET A 191 1.65 -26.26 -10.21
CA MET A 191 2.45 -25.08 -10.58
C MET A 191 1.62 -23.80 -10.72
N VAL A 192 0.49 -23.73 -10.01
CA VAL A 192 -0.42 -22.58 -9.98
C VAL A 192 -0.13 -21.74 -8.75
N LYS A 193 -0.21 -20.42 -8.94
CA LYS A 193 0.14 -19.43 -7.92
C LYS A 193 -1.07 -18.66 -7.44
N THR A 194 -1.03 -18.29 -6.18
CA THR A 194 -1.83 -17.22 -5.63
C THR A 194 -0.92 -16.28 -4.84
N TYR A 195 -1.19 -14.99 -4.87
CA TYR A 195 -0.38 -13.99 -4.18
C TYR A 195 -1.20 -12.76 -3.83
N VAL A 196 -0.74 -12.04 -2.81
CA VAL A 196 -1.26 -10.74 -2.40
C VAL A 196 -0.26 -9.67 -2.83
N GLU A 197 -0.72 -8.69 -3.59
CA GLU A 197 0.07 -7.55 -4.03
C GLU A 197 -0.50 -6.25 -3.44
N LEU A 198 0.37 -5.31 -3.06
CA LEU A 198 -0.04 -3.97 -2.65
C LEU A 198 0.06 -2.99 -3.81
N ASP A 199 -1.05 -2.36 -4.17
CA ASP A 199 -1.03 -1.15 -4.98
C ASP A 199 -0.62 0.05 -4.11
N VAL A 200 0.60 0.55 -4.34
CA VAL A 200 1.20 1.65 -3.57
C VAL A 200 0.63 3.04 -3.90
N TYR A 201 -0.27 3.17 -4.87
CA TYR A 201 -0.95 4.42 -5.22
C TYR A 201 -2.41 4.45 -4.76
N THR A 202 -3.09 3.30 -4.79
CA THR A 202 -4.49 3.19 -4.33
C THR A 202 -4.59 2.70 -2.88
N MET A 203 -3.51 2.14 -2.33
CA MET A 203 -3.46 1.45 -1.03
C MET A 203 -4.49 0.32 -0.94
N GLN A 204 -4.66 -0.40 -2.04
CA GLN A 204 -5.48 -1.60 -2.10
C GLN A 204 -4.59 -2.84 -2.15
N TYR A 205 -5.02 -3.86 -1.41
CA TYR A 205 -4.49 -5.21 -1.50
C TYR A 205 -5.25 -5.94 -2.61
N GLU A 206 -4.49 -6.46 -3.55
CA GLU A 206 -4.98 -7.24 -4.68
C GLU A 206 -4.62 -8.71 -4.49
N VAL A 207 -5.62 -9.57 -4.44
CA VAL A 207 -5.43 -11.02 -4.43
C VAL A 207 -5.52 -11.52 -5.85
N HIS A 208 -4.48 -12.21 -6.28
CA HIS A 208 -4.41 -12.83 -7.60
C HIS A 208 -4.43 -14.35 -7.48
N TYR A 209 -5.19 -15.00 -8.36
CA TYR A 209 -5.28 -16.45 -8.47
C TYR A 209 -5.04 -16.87 -9.92
N SER A 210 -4.00 -17.68 -10.14
CA SER A 210 -3.55 -18.09 -11.47
C SER A 210 -3.29 -16.90 -12.42
N GLY A 211 -2.82 -15.78 -11.87
CA GLY A 211 -2.53 -14.55 -12.61
C GLY A 211 -3.74 -13.64 -12.87
N ASN A 212 -4.94 -14.01 -12.41
CA ASN A 212 -6.13 -13.17 -12.51
C ASN A 212 -6.41 -12.49 -11.18
N LEU A 213 -6.76 -11.21 -11.21
CA LEU A 213 -7.28 -10.49 -10.05
C LEU A 213 -8.63 -11.11 -9.64
N VAL A 214 -8.74 -11.54 -8.39
CA VAL A 214 -9.96 -12.15 -7.83
C VAL A 214 -10.57 -11.36 -6.69
N LEU A 215 -9.78 -10.52 -6.02
CA LEU A 215 -10.24 -9.63 -4.95
C LEU A 215 -9.38 -8.36 -4.93
N SER A 216 -10.01 -7.21 -4.74
CA SER A 216 -9.33 -5.94 -4.45
C SER A 216 -10.02 -5.28 -3.27
N THR A 217 -9.28 -5.00 -2.20
CA THR A 217 -9.82 -4.44 -0.95
C THR A 217 -8.82 -3.52 -0.27
N LYS A 218 -9.29 -2.63 0.60
CA LYS A 218 -8.43 -1.82 1.47
C LYS A 218 -8.09 -2.53 2.79
N SER A 219 -8.79 -3.61 3.12
CA SER A 219 -8.56 -4.37 4.34
C SER A 219 -7.49 -5.43 4.11
N ARG A 220 -6.40 -5.34 4.86
CA ARG A 220 -5.34 -6.36 4.84
C ARG A 220 -5.89 -7.73 5.25
N ASP A 221 -6.70 -7.78 6.30
CA ASP A 221 -7.24 -9.04 6.83
C ASP A 221 -8.14 -9.73 5.80
N GLU A 222 -9.02 -8.97 5.14
CA GLU A 222 -9.90 -9.50 4.09
C GLU A 222 -9.10 -10.02 2.89
N ALA A 223 -8.02 -9.34 2.51
CA ALA A 223 -7.14 -9.81 1.44
C ALA A 223 -6.44 -11.13 1.81
N PHE A 224 -5.99 -11.28 3.07
CA PHE A 224 -5.37 -12.52 3.54
C PHE A 224 -6.39 -13.65 3.70
N GLU A 225 -7.62 -13.38 4.14
CA GLU A 225 -8.72 -14.36 4.12
C GLU A 225 -8.99 -14.86 2.69
N GLY A 226 -9.07 -13.94 1.73
CA GLY A 226 -9.20 -14.29 0.31
C GLY A 226 -8.02 -15.13 -0.20
N PHE A 227 -6.79 -14.74 0.13
CA PHE A 227 -5.58 -15.48 -0.23
C PHE A 227 -5.59 -16.92 0.32
N TYR A 228 -5.87 -17.09 1.61
CA TYR A 228 -5.93 -18.42 2.24
C TYR A 228 -7.06 -19.28 1.66
N HIS A 229 -8.22 -18.69 1.37
CA HIS A 229 -9.30 -19.38 0.67
C HIS A 229 -8.84 -19.96 -0.68
N TYR A 230 -8.13 -19.16 -1.49
CA TYR A 230 -7.60 -19.64 -2.78
C TYR A 230 -6.44 -20.64 -2.62
N GLN A 231 -5.62 -20.52 -1.57
CA GLN A 231 -4.61 -21.51 -1.23
C GLN A 231 -5.25 -22.86 -0.89
N GLU A 232 -6.27 -22.90 -0.03
CA GLU A 232 -7.03 -24.11 0.29
C GLU A 232 -7.68 -24.71 -0.96
N LYS A 233 -8.23 -23.87 -1.84
CA LYS A 233 -8.78 -24.30 -3.13
C LYS A 233 -7.72 -24.99 -4.00
N LEU A 234 -6.49 -24.47 -4.05
CA LEU A 234 -5.38 -25.12 -4.77
C LEU A 234 -5.06 -26.48 -4.17
N HIS A 235 -4.99 -26.59 -2.85
CA HIS A 235 -4.77 -27.87 -2.17
C HIS A 235 -5.87 -28.89 -2.53
N HIS A 236 -7.14 -28.47 -2.46
CA HIS A 236 -8.27 -29.33 -2.83
C HIS A 236 -8.24 -29.80 -4.30
N ILE A 237 -7.76 -28.96 -5.22
CA ILE A 237 -7.66 -29.29 -6.64
C ILE A 237 -6.48 -30.24 -6.90
N TYR A 238 -5.31 -29.97 -6.32
CA TYR A 238 -4.06 -30.57 -6.78
C TYR A 238 -3.47 -31.65 -5.87
N ASP A 239 -3.71 -31.63 -4.55
CA ASP A 239 -2.99 -32.52 -3.63
C ASP A 239 -3.29 -34.01 -3.87
N LYS A 240 -4.47 -34.32 -4.43
CA LYS A 240 -4.86 -35.68 -4.83
C LYS A 240 -3.90 -36.33 -5.83
N TYR A 241 -3.15 -35.53 -6.58
CA TYR A 241 -2.16 -36.01 -7.55
C TYR A 241 -0.78 -36.26 -6.92
N GLN A 242 -0.54 -35.81 -5.68
CA GLN A 242 0.68 -35.98 -4.88
C GLN A 242 1.92 -35.25 -5.40
N THR A 243 2.28 -35.43 -6.68
CA THR A 243 3.44 -34.79 -7.32
C THR A 243 3.07 -34.16 -8.66
N HIS A 244 3.89 -33.21 -9.12
CA HIS A 244 3.70 -32.57 -10.42
C HIS A 244 3.79 -33.56 -11.58
N GLU A 245 4.69 -34.53 -11.49
CA GLU A 245 4.90 -35.59 -12.48
C GLU A 245 3.64 -36.47 -12.58
N LYS A 246 3.06 -36.84 -11.43
CA LYS A 246 1.79 -37.58 -11.39
C LYS A 246 0.64 -36.74 -11.95
N PHE A 247 0.59 -35.45 -11.66
CA PHE A 247 -0.41 -34.54 -12.26
C PHE A 247 -0.28 -34.49 -13.79
N LYS A 248 0.92 -34.38 -14.35
CA LYS A 248 1.17 -34.45 -15.80
C LYS A 248 0.76 -35.79 -16.39
N LYS A 249 1.20 -36.89 -15.78
CA LYS A 249 0.91 -38.25 -16.25
C LYS A 249 -0.58 -38.57 -16.20
N SER A 250 -1.32 -38.01 -15.24
CA SER A 250 -2.78 -38.17 -15.19
C SER A 250 -3.47 -37.64 -16.46
N ASN A 251 -2.91 -36.58 -17.06
CA ASN A 251 -3.41 -35.98 -18.30
C ASN A 251 -3.03 -36.82 -19.51
N GLU A 252 -1.76 -37.26 -19.58
CA GLU A 252 -1.24 -38.14 -20.63
C GLU A 252 -2.04 -39.45 -20.73
N LEU A 253 -2.33 -40.05 -19.56
CA LEU A 253 -3.11 -41.28 -19.48
C LEU A 253 -4.63 -41.03 -19.59
N GLN A 254 -5.08 -39.78 -19.62
CA GLN A 254 -6.49 -39.38 -19.65
C GLN A 254 -7.30 -40.01 -18.50
N ILE A 255 -6.80 -39.91 -17.26
CA ILE A 255 -7.40 -40.52 -16.07
C ILE A 255 -7.80 -39.53 -14.97
N ARG A 256 -7.70 -38.22 -15.20
CA ARG A 256 -8.02 -37.18 -14.18
C ARG A 256 -9.38 -37.36 -13.54
N GLN A 257 -10.41 -37.58 -14.34
CA GLN A 257 -11.79 -37.79 -13.87
C GLN A 257 -11.91 -38.97 -12.90
N TYR A 258 -11.12 -40.02 -13.07
CA TYR A 258 -11.12 -41.19 -12.18
C TYR A 258 -10.35 -40.93 -10.89
N ILE A 259 -9.29 -40.11 -10.94
CA ILE A 259 -8.56 -39.66 -9.74
C ILE A 259 -9.46 -38.76 -8.90
N GLU A 260 -10.18 -37.85 -9.53
CA GLU A 260 -11.14 -36.95 -8.88
C GLU A 260 -12.29 -37.74 -8.24
N GLU A 261 -12.85 -38.72 -8.96
CA GLU A 261 -13.88 -39.60 -8.42
C GLU A 261 -13.36 -40.44 -7.24
N ALA A 262 -12.16 -41.02 -7.36
CA ALA A 262 -11.56 -41.83 -6.30
C ALA A 262 -11.30 -41.02 -5.03
N ASP A 263 -10.79 -39.80 -5.15
CA ASP A 263 -10.56 -38.90 -4.01
C ASP A 263 -11.88 -38.43 -3.37
N LEU A 264 -12.90 -38.12 -4.18
CA LEU A 264 -14.21 -37.72 -3.68
C LEU A 264 -14.89 -38.86 -2.90
N LYS A 265 -14.81 -40.08 -3.42
CA LYS A 265 -15.41 -41.28 -2.81
C LYS A 265 -14.54 -41.95 -1.75
N LYS A 266 -13.32 -41.45 -1.55
CA LYS A 266 -12.30 -42.04 -0.66
C LYS A 266 -12.06 -43.53 -0.95
N LEU A 267 -11.96 -43.88 -2.23
CA LEU A 267 -11.69 -45.24 -2.72
C LEU A 267 -10.30 -45.34 -3.37
N PRO A 268 -9.68 -46.53 -3.40
CA PRO A 268 -8.44 -46.74 -4.15
C PRO A 268 -8.60 -46.43 -5.64
N LEU A 269 -7.66 -45.68 -6.22
CA LEU A 269 -7.66 -45.32 -7.65
C LEU A 269 -7.78 -46.54 -8.57
N GLU A 270 -7.08 -47.63 -8.24
CA GLU A 270 -7.12 -48.86 -9.03
C GLU A 270 -8.53 -49.42 -9.16
N GLN A 271 -9.31 -49.45 -8.07
CA GLN A 271 -10.69 -49.92 -8.08
C GLN A 271 -11.57 -49.02 -8.96
N CYS A 272 -11.37 -47.70 -8.89
CA CYS A 272 -12.09 -46.75 -9.74
C CYS A 272 -11.78 -46.97 -11.22
N LEU A 273 -10.51 -47.19 -11.56
CA LEU A 273 -10.08 -47.47 -12.94
C LEU A 273 -10.64 -48.79 -13.46
N ILE A 274 -10.58 -49.86 -12.66
CA ILE A 274 -11.12 -51.18 -13.05
C ILE A 274 -12.63 -51.10 -13.27
N LYS A 275 -13.35 -50.37 -12.42
CA LYS A 275 -14.81 -50.20 -12.54
C LYS A 275 -15.22 -49.56 -13.86
N HIS A 276 -14.48 -48.55 -14.34
CA HIS A 276 -14.85 -47.79 -15.53
C HIS A 276 -14.19 -48.27 -16.82
N LEU A 277 -12.99 -48.87 -16.74
CA LEU A 277 -12.19 -49.26 -17.90
C LEU A 277 -12.08 -50.78 -18.06
N GLY A 278 -12.58 -51.56 -17.11
CA GLY A 278 -12.41 -53.02 -17.04
C GLY A 278 -11.09 -53.43 -16.39
N ALA A 279 -10.99 -54.69 -15.94
CA ALA A 279 -9.87 -55.20 -15.15
C ALA A 279 -8.50 -55.02 -15.83
N THR A 280 -8.39 -55.41 -17.10
CA THR A 280 -7.11 -55.38 -17.84
C THR A 280 -6.61 -53.94 -18.07
N ILE A 281 -7.46 -53.10 -18.66
CA ILE A 281 -7.08 -51.72 -19.01
C ILE A 281 -6.93 -50.86 -17.75
N GLY A 282 -7.84 -51.03 -16.78
CA GLY A 282 -7.80 -50.31 -15.51
C GLY A 282 -6.53 -50.58 -14.72
N HIS A 283 -6.15 -51.84 -14.56
CA HIS A 283 -4.89 -52.22 -13.90
C HIS A 283 -3.66 -51.71 -14.66
N GLN A 284 -3.65 -51.84 -15.99
CA GLN A 284 -2.55 -51.32 -16.82
C GLN A 284 -2.33 -49.82 -16.62
N LYS A 285 -3.40 -49.01 -16.64
CA LYS A 285 -3.31 -47.56 -16.41
C LYS A 285 -2.87 -47.24 -14.97
N TYR A 286 -3.33 -47.99 -13.98
CA TYR A 286 -2.90 -47.82 -12.59
C TYR A 286 -1.39 -48.06 -12.42
N VAL A 287 -0.88 -49.16 -12.99
CA VAL A 287 0.55 -49.49 -12.96
C VAL A 287 1.35 -48.40 -13.68
N GLN A 288 0.93 -48.00 -14.88
CA GLN A 288 1.59 -46.91 -15.60
C GLN A 288 1.62 -45.62 -14.78
N TYR A 289 0.50 -45.23 -14.16
CA TYR A 289 0.43 -44.03 -13.33
C TYR A 289 1.42 -44.05 -12.15
N ASN A 290 1.61 -45.21 -11.51
CA ASN A 290 2.50 -45.36 -10.35
C ASN A 290 3.96 -45.71 -10.69
N GLN A 291 4.30 -45.95 -11.95
CA GLN A 291 5.68 -46.20 -12.38
C GLN A 291 6.61 -44.97 -12.25
N ILE A 292 6.08 -43.78 -11.93
CA ILE A 292 6.92 -42.63 -11.59
C ILE A 292 7.46 -42.86 -10.17
N ARG A 293 8.77 -43.06 -10.04
CA ARG A 293 9.43 -42.99 -8.73
C ARG A 293 9.24 -41.57 -8.18
N CYS A 294 8.61 -41.47 -7.00
CA CYS A 294 8.62 -40.25 -6.19
C CYS A 294 10.06 -39.86 -5.84
#